data_AF-A0A067NTK5-F1
#
_entry.id   AF-A0A067NTK5-F1
#
_cell.length_a   1.000
_cell.length_b   1.000
_cell.length_c   1.000
_cell.angle_alpha   90.00
_cell.angle_beta   90.00
_cell.angle_gamma   90.00
#
_symmetry.space_group_name_H-M   'P 1'
#
loop_
_entity.id
_entity.type
_entity.pdbx_description
1 polymer ?
#
loop_
_entity_poly.entity_id
_entity_poly.type
_entity_poly.pdbx_seq_one_letter_code
_entity_poly.pdbx_strand_id
1 'polypeptide(L)'
;WYIQQAVQTIQAMTGGRVGFVNDGLMGETVIRLLLDDLKREGLTANVTFVEGRMRTRATTWAGTRYPFGSEMAWDSTGQEGVYAWSKYFGNTATATNTLNSILAYQPGVPHWGYNGNARRYWDNIYGGKLQRIERQIHHYGSGLNALP
;
A
#
# COMPACT_ATOMS: atom_id res chain seq x y z
N TRP A 1 5.95 22.98 10.33
CA TRP A 1 6.06 22.02 11.46
C TRP A 1 5.52 20.63 11.10
N TYR A 2 4.23 20.46 10.75
CA TYR A 2 3.64 19.13 10.46
C TYR A 2 4.35 18.34 9.35
N ILE A 3 4.69 18.97 8.22
CA ILE A 3 5.44 18.32 7.12
C ILE A 3 6.79 17.76 7.61
N GLN A 4 7.47 18.47 8.52
CA GLN A 4 8.73 18.00 9.09
C GLN A 4 8.52 16.78 9.99
N GLN A 5 7.45 16.75 10.79
CA GLN A 5 7.09 15.58 11.60
C GLN A 5 6.82 14.37 10.70
N ALA A 6 6.08 14.56 9.60
CA ALA A 6 5.80 13.48 8.65
C ALA A 6 7.09 12.91 8.01
N VAL A 7 8.06 13.77 7.65
CA VAL A 7 9.37 13.33 7.15
C VAL A 7 10.13 12.54 8.20
N GLN A 8 10.11 12.98 9.47
CA GLN A 8 10.75 12.27 10.58
C GLN A 8 10.12 10.90 10.84
N THR A 9 8.81 10.76 10.68
CA THR A 9 8.13 9.46 10.74
C THR A 9 8.64 8.51 9.66
N ILE A 10 8.79 8.98 8.42
CA ILE A 10 9.36 8.18 7.32
C ILE A 10 10.82 7.83 7.60
N GLN A 11 11.57 8.76 8.19
CA GLN A 11 12.96 8.51 8.57
C GLN A 11 13.07 7.41 9.63
N ALA A 12 12.21 7.42 10.64
CA ALA A 12 12.16 6.36 11.64
C ALA A 12 11.73 5.02 11.02
N MET A 13 10.68 5.03 10.21
CA MET A 13 10.16 3.87 9.49
C MET A 13 11.25 3.21 8.61
N THR A 14 12.00 4.02 7.87
CA THR A 14 13.05 3.54 6.95
C THR A 14 14.45 3.46 7.59
N GLY A 15 14.56 3.70 8.90
CA GLY A 15 15.81 3.74 9.65
C GLY A 15 16.38 2.38 10.05
N GLY A 16 15.79 1.26 9.59
CA GLY A 16 16.31 -0.09 9.80
C GLY A 16 15.85 -0.80 11.08
N ARG A 17 14.99 -0.17 11.91
CA ARG A 17 14.44 -0.78 13.14
C ARG A 17 13.02 -1.34 12.96
N VAL A 18 12.38 -1.09 11.83
CA VAL A 18 11.02 -1.57 11.52
C VAL A 18 11.11 -2.79 10.61
N GLY A 19 10.58 -3.93 11.07
CA GLY A 19 10.72 -5.21 10.37
C GLY A 19 10.00 -5.28 9.01
N PHE A 20 8.79 -4.72 8.93
CA PHE A 20 7.94 -4.74 7.73
C PHE A 20 8.17 -3.54 6.79
N VAL A 21 9.33 -2.90 6.88
CA VAL A 21 9.66 -1.70 6.09
C VAL A 21 9.74 -1.97 4.58
N ASN A 22 9.94 -3.22 4.18
CA ASN A 22 10.00 -3.58 2.76
C ASN A 22 8.70 -4.21 2.25
N ASP A 23 7.67 -4.29 3.08
CA ASP A 23 6.33 -4.69 2.66
C ASP A 23 5.54 -3.47 2.21
N GLY A 24 4.46 -3.70 1.45
CA GLY A 24 3.51 -2.64 1.14
C GLY A 24 2.77 -2.23 2.42
N LEU A 25 2.63 -0.92 2.65
CA LEU A 25 1.96 -0.40 3.83
C LEU A 25 0.53 0.03 3.52
N MET A 26 -0.36 -0.21 4.47
CA MET A 26 -1.73 0.30 4.41
C MET A 26 -1.71 1.84 4.39
N GLY A 27 -2.36 2.45 3.40
CA GLY A 27 -2.42 3.90 3.28
C GLY A 27 -1.12 4.52 2.77
N GLU A 28 -0.23 3.76 2.13
CA GLU A 28 1.09 4.26 1.70
C GLU A 28 1.00 5.43 0.70
N THR A 29 -0.14 5.60 0.02
CA THR A 29 -0.42 6.78 -0.82
C THR A 29 -0.20 8.10 -0.09
N VAL A 30 -0.38 8.15 1.24
CA VAL A 30 -0.11 9.37 2.03
C VAL A 30 1.35 9.82 1.93
N ILE A 31 2.29 8.88 1.76
CA ILE A 31 3.71 9.20 1.54
C ILE A 31 3.90 9.82 0.16
N ARG A 32 3.12 9.37 -0.84
CA ARG A 32 3.14 9.99 -2.17
C ARG A 32 2.66 11.44 -2.10
N LEU A 33 1.51 11.68 -1.45
CA LEU A 33 0.96 13.03 -1.23
C LEU A 33 1.96 13.93 -0.47
N LEU A 34 2.60 13.41 0.59
CA LEU A 34 3.64 14.15 1.30
C LEU A 34 4.79 14.56 0.38
N LEU A 35 5.29 13.65 -0.47
CA LEU A 35 6.38 14.00 -1.39
C LEU A 35 5.94 15.02 -2.46
N ASP A 36 4.66 15.10 -2.84
CA ASP A 36 4.14 16.22 -3.65
C ASP A 36 4.14 17.54 -2.86
N ASP A 37 3.68 17.52 -1.59
CA ASP A 37 3.73 18.69 -0.72
C ASP A 37 5.17 19.18 -0.50
N LEU A 38 6.13 18.27 -0.25
CA LEU A 38 7.54 18.63 -0.08
C LEU A 38 8.13 19.33 -1.32
N LYS A 39 7.73 18.88 -2.52
CA LYS A 39 8.13 19.53 -3.78
C LYS A 39 7.49 20.90 -3.91
N ARG A 40 6.20 21.04 -3.58
CA ARG A 40 5.48 22.32 -3.61
C ARG A 40 6.10 23.35 -2.68
N GLU A 41 6.52 22.93 -1.49
CA GLU A 41 7.16 23.80 -0.49
C GLU A 41 8.66 24.06 -0.76
N GLY A 42 9.24 23.50 -1.84
CA GLY A 42 10.65 23.69 -2.18
C GLY A 42 11.65 23.04 -1.20
N LEU A 43 11.21 22.05 -0.43
CA LEU A 43 12.03 21.39 0.61
C LEU A 43 12.91 20.29 0.00
N THR A 44 13.85 20.68 -0.86
CA THR A 44 14.64 19.79 -1.72
C THR A 44 15.38 18.67 -0.97
N ALA A 45 15.98 18.95 0.19
CA ALA A 45 16.65 17.93 0.99
C ALA A 45 15.67 16.83 1.48
N ASN A 46 14.46 17.23 1.88
CA ASN A 46 13.42 16.29 2.31
C ASN A 46 12.83 15.51 1.12
N VAL A 47 12.67 16.17 -0.04
CA VAL A 47 12.26 15.51 -1.30
C VAL A 47 13.25 14.40 -1.65
N THR A 48 14.54 14.71 -1.72
CA THR A 48 15.60 13.74 -2.03
C THR A 48 15.61 12.59 -1.02
N PHE A 49 15.43 12.90 0.26
CA PHE A 49 15.35 11.88 1.31
C PHE A 49 14.17 10.94 1.11
N VAL A 50 12.93 11.45 1.06
CA VAL A 50 11.72 10.63 0.97
C VAL A 50 11.71 9.85 -0.35
N GLU A 51 12.00 10.50 -1.47
CA GLU A 51 12.05 9.84 -2.76
C GLU A 51 13.11 8.74 -2.81
N GLY A 52 14.30 8.98 -2.25
CA GLY A 52 15.37 7.98 -2.18
C GLY A 52 14.95 6.75 -1.37
N ARG A 53 14.32 6.96 -0.20
CA ARG A 53 13.82 5.86 0.64
C ARG A 53 12.75 5.03 -0.05
N MET A 54 11.81 5.69 -0.74
CA MET A 54 10.73 5.01 -1.46
C MET A 54 11.23 4.31 -2.73
N ARG A 55 12.26 4.88 -3.40
CA ARG A 55 12.93 4.23 -4.52
C ARG A 55 13.58 2.91 -4.12
N THR A 56 14.25 2.86 -2.96
CA THR A 56 14.82 1.62 -2.44
C THR A 56 13.76 0.54 -2.26
N ARG A 57 12.60 0.87 -1.68
CA ARG A 57 11.46 -0.06 -1.54
C ARG A 57 10.95 -0.53 -2.91
N ALA A 58 10.73 0.40 -3.83
CA ALA A 58 10.25 0.10 -5.18
C ALA A 58 11.21 -0.81 -5.97
N THR A 59 12.52 -0.61 -5.83
CA THR A 59 13.53 -1.49 -6.44
C THR A 59 13.45 -2.91 -5.88
N THR A 60 13.29 -3.06 -4.56
CA THR A 60 13.08 -4.37 -3.93
C THR A 60 11.84 -5.07 -4.50
N TRP A 61 10.72 -4.35 -4.64
CA TRP A 61 9.50 -4.91 -5.20
C TRP A 61 9.63 -5.30 -6.67
N ALA A 62 10.36 -4.52 -7.46
CA ALA A 62 10.62 -4.84 -8.86
C ALA A 62 11.42 -6.14 -9.04
N GLY A 63 12.30 -6.48 -8.09
CA GLY A 63 13.05 -7.73 -8.08
C GLY A 63 12.32 -8.91 -7.40
N THR A 64 11.16 -8.67 -6.78
CA THR A 64 10.43 -9.69 -6.02
C THR A 64 9.27 -10.23 -6.85
N ARG A 65 9.08 -11.56 -6.86
CA ARG A 65 8.05 -12.21 -7.70
C ARG A 65 6.62 -11.82 -7.30
N TYR A 66 6.34 -11.71 -6.00
CA TYR A 66 5.02 -11.42 -5.46
C TYR A 66 5.11 -10.38 -4.31
N PRO A 67 5.42 -9.10 -4.61
CA PRO A 67 5.65 -8.08 -3.59
C PRO A 67 4.36 -7.51 -2.98
N PHE A 68 3.26 -8.27 -2.97
CA PHE A 68 1.91 -7.76 -2.70
C PHE A 68 1.44 -7.97 -1.25
N GLY A 69 2.29 -8.56 -0.41
CA GLY A 69 1.98 -8.77 1.00
C GLY A 69 2.10 -7.50 1.83
N SER A 70 1.45 -7.53 2.99
CA SER A 70 1.68 -6.63 4.11
C SER A 70 2.26 -7.42 5.30
N GLU A 71 2.26 -6.85 6.50
CA GLU A 71 2.61 -7.53 7.77
C GLU A 71 1.78 -8.81 8.03
N MET A 72 0.65 -8.99 7.32
CA MET A 72 -0.24 -10.14 7.41
C MET A 72 -0.28 -10.89 6.08
N ALA A 73 0.03 -12.19 6.09
CA ALA A 73 0.23 -13.01 4.90
C ALA A 73 -0.96 -13.12 3.92
N TRP A 74 -2.18 -12.80 4.36
CA TRP A 74 -3.38 -12.82 3.53
C TRP A 74 -4.00 -11.44 3.30
N ASP A 75 -3.44 -10.38 3.88
CA ASP A 75 -3.96 -9.04 3.71
C ASP A 75 -3.50 -8.43 2.37
N SER A 76 -4.43 -7.73 1.72
CA SER A 76 -4.25 -7.07 0.42
C SER A 76 -4.14 -5.54 0.55
N THR A 77 -3.59 -5.06 1.65
CA THR A 77 -3.32 -3.62 1.85
C THR A 77 -2.03 -3.18 1.15
N GLY A 78 -1.07 -4.08 0.95
CA GLY A 78 0.24 -3.74 0.38
C GLY A 78 0.23 -3.35 -1.10
N GLN A 79 -0.78 -3.80 -1.86
CA GLN A 79 -0.91 -3.50 -3.29
C GLN A 79 -0.99 -2.00 -3.58
N GLU A 80 -1.58 -1.21 -2.67
CA GLU A 80 -1.70 0.24 -2.83
C GLU A 80 -0.31 0.91 -2.99
N GLY A 81 0.57 0.70 -2.03
CA GLY A 81 1.92 1.26 -2.04
C GLY A 81 2.77 0.72 -3.20
N VAL A 82 2.69 -0.59 -3.44
CA VAL A 82 3.44 -1.25 -4.52
C VAL A 82 3.04 -0.67 -5.87
N TYR A 83 1.74 -0.48 -6.14
CA TYR A 83 1.28 0.13 -7.37
C TYR A 83 1.72 1.58 -7.50
N ALA A 84 1.45 2.41 -6.47
CA ALA A 84 1.72 3.84 -6.50
C ALA A 84 3.19 4.14 -6.80
N TRP A 85 4.11 3.45 -6.13
CA TRP A 85 5.55 3.67 -6.33
C TRP A 85 6.08 2.99 -7.58
N SER A 86 5.55 1.83 -7.97
CA SER A 86 5.94 1.20 -9.24
C SER A 86 5.58 2.11 -10.42
N LYS A 87 4.38 2.71 -10.41
CA LYS A 87 3.96 3.69 -11.41
C LYS A 87 4.85 4.94 -11.37
N TYR A 88 5.12 5.46 -10.16
CA TYR A 88 5.95 6.65 -9.98
C TYR A 88 7.39 6.49 -10.51
N PHE A 89 8.01 5.34 -10.27
CA PHE A 89 9.39 5.07 -10.72
C PHE A 89 9.50 4.38 -12.09
N GLY A 90 8.38 4.14 -12.78
CA GLY A 90 8.39 3.54 -14.13
C GLY A 90 8.54 2.01 -14.17
N ASN A 91 8.29 1.31 -13.06
CA ASN A 91 8.28 -0.15 -12.99
C ASN A 91 6.94 -0.72 -13.51
N THR A 92 6.70 -0.60 -14.82
CA THR A 92 5.42 -0.92 -15.48
C THR A 92 4.99 -2.38 -15.29
N ALA A 93 5.94 -3.32 -15.32
CA ALA A 93 5.65 -4.74 -15.11
C ALA A 93 5.12 -5.00 -13.69
N THR A 94 5.76 -4.44 -12.67
CA THR A 94 5.33 -4.56 -11.27
C THR A 94 3.96 -3.92 -11.08
N ALA A 95 3.76 -2.69 -11.60
CA ALA A 95 2.46 -2.02 -11.52
C ALA A 95 1.33 -2.82 -12.18
N THR A 96 1.56 -3.40 -13.36
CA THR A 96 0.60 -4.25 -14.07
C THR A 96 0.29 -5.51 -13.29
N ASN A 97 1.31 -6.17 -12.74
CA ASN A 97 1.14 -7.38 -11.93
C ASN A 97 0.37 -7.08 -10.65
N THR A 98 0.57 -5.92 -10.03
CA THR A 98 -0.22 -5.49 -8.87
C THR A 98 -1.70 -5.38 -9.21
N LEU A 99 -2.06 -4.72 -10.31
CA LEU A 99 -3.46 -4.62 -10.75
C LEU A 99 -4.06 -5.99 -11.07
N ASN A 100 -3.33 -6.83 -11.80
CA ASN A 100 -3.76 -8.20 -12.10
C ASN A 100 -3.98 -9.02 -10.84
N SER A 101 -3.15 -8.84 -9.80
CA SER A 101 -3.32 -9.52 -8.52
C SER A 101 -4.64 -9.14 -7.85
N ILE A 102 -5.03 -7.86 -7.90
CA ILE A 102 -6.30 -7.36 -7.34
C ILE A 102 -7.48 -7.95 -8.11
N LEU A 103 -7.45 -7.83 -9.44
CA LEU A 103 -8.51 -8.30 -10.31
C LEU A 103 -8.74 -9.81 -10.19
N ALA A 104 -7.70 -10.59 -9.88
CA ALA A 104 -7.80 -12.03 -9.72
C ALA A 104 -8.66 -12.48 -8.52
N TYR A 105 -8.74 -11.68 -7.44
CA TYR A 105 -9.56 -12.02 -6.27
C TYR A 105 -10.77 -11.09 -6.07
N GLN A 106 -10.89 -10.03 -6.86
CA GLN A 106 -12.02 -9.12 -6.81
C GLN A 106 -13.21 -9.67 -7.62
N PRO A 107 -14.39 -9.87 -7.01
CA PRO A 107 -15.54 -10.42 -7.72
C PRO A 107 -16.13 -9.41 -8.71
N GLY A 108 -16.45 -9.88 -9.91
CA GLY A 108 -17.31 -9.20 -10.89
C GLY A 108 -18.73 -9.77 -10.88
N VAL A 109 -19.41 -9.71 -9.74
CA VAL A 109 -20.77 -10.25 -9.55
C VAL A 109 -21.76 -9.09 -9.48
N PRO A 110 -22.89 -9.09 -10.23
CA PRO A 110 -23.88 -8.00 -10.23
C PRO A 110 -24.70 -7.96 -8.93
N HIS A 111 -24.02 -7.72 -7.82
CA HIS A 111 -24.56 -7.60 -6.48
C HIS A 111 -23.81 -6.50 -5.75
N TRP A 112 -24.54 -5.59 -5.10
CA TRP A 112 -24.00 -4.41 -4.42
C TRP A 112 -22.86 -4.74 -3.46
N GLY A 113 -22.99 -5.84 -2.72
CA GLY A 113 -21.99 -6.31 -1.76
C GLY A 113 -20.83 -7.13 -2.33
N TYR A 114 -20.85 -7.55 -3.60
CA TYR A 114 -19.79 -8.40 -4.18
C TYR A 114 -19.05 -7.72 -5.31
N ASN A 115 -19.72 -6.94 -6.16
CA ASN A 115 -19.09 -6.29 -7.31
C ASN A 115 -17.97 -5.36 -6.84
N GLY A 116 -16.75 -5.58 -7.32
CA GLY A 116 -15.61 -4.73 -6.96
C GLY A 116 -15.16 -4.87 -5.50
N ASN A 117 -15.63 -5.89 -4.78
CA ASN A 117 -15.39 -6.02 -3.35
C ASN A 117 -14.34 -7.10 -3.07
N ALA A 118 -13.08 -6.72 -2.88
CA ALA A 118 -11.97 -7.61 -2.53
C ALA A 118 -12.39 -8.75 -1.58
N ARG A 119 -12.09 -9.99 -1.96
CA ARG A 119 -12.41 -11.20 -1.18
C ARG A 119 -11.61 -11.21 0.15
N ARG A 120 -12.31 -11.13 1.28
CA ARG A 120 -11.74 -11.08 2.65
C ARG A 120 -12.62 -11.83 3.66
N TYR A 121 -11.99 -12.49 4.64
CA TYR A 121 -12.70 -13.34 5.61
C TYR A 121 -12.24 -13.28 7.08
N TRP A 122 -11.07 -12.71 7.37
CA TRP A 122 -10.38 -12.93 8.65
C TRP A 122 -10.28 -11.69 9.54
N ASP A 123 -10.54 -10.48 9.03
CA ASP A 123 -10.30 -9.25 9.80
C ASP A 123 -11.15 -9.18 11.10
N ASN A 124 -12.29 -9.88 11.16
CA ASN A 124 -13.11 -9.97 12.37
C ASN A 124 -12.41 -10.71 13.52
N ILE A 125 -11.44 -11.59 13.24
CA ILE A 125 -10.64 -12.24 14.28
C ILE A 125 -9.77 -11.19 15.01
N TYR A 126 -9.36 -10.13 14.32
CA TYR A 126 -8.46 -9.11 14.85
C TYR A 126 -9.20 -7.88 15.40
N GLY A 127 -10.21 -7.38 14.68
CA GLY A 127 -10.89 -6.11 14.99
C GLY A 127 -12.39 -6.22 15.30
N GLY A 128 -12.97 -7.43 15.22
CA GLY A 128 -14.40 -7.64 15.40
C GLY A 128 -14.79 -7.88 16.86
N LYS A 129 -15.90 -7.27 17.33
CA LYS A 129 -16.53 -7.63 18.62
C LYS A 129 -16.92 -9.11 18.65
N LEU A 130 -17.43 -9.62 17.52
CA LEU A 130 -17.69 -11.04 17.31
C LEU A 130 -16.58 -11.60 16.41
N GLN A 131 -15.68 -12.38 17.00
CA GLN A 131 -14.56 -13.00 16.28
C GLN A 131 -15.03 -14.24 15.52
N ARG A 132 -15.11 -14.14 14.19
CA ARG A 132 -15.55 -15.22 13.30
C ARG A 132 -14.84 -15.12 11.95
N ILE A 133 -14.68 -16.26 11.29
CA ILE A 133 -14.30 -16.31 9.88
C ILE A 133 -15.59 -16.21 9.07
N GLU A 134 -15.80 -15.08 8.40
CA GLU A 134 -17.01 -14.83 7.59
C GLU A 134 -16.71 -13.91 6.42
N ARG A 135 -17.51 -13.97 5.35
CA ARG A 135 -17.33 -13.07 4.21
C ARG A 135 -17.59 -11.63 4.66
N GLN A 136 -16.56 -10.79 4.62
CA GLN A 136 -16.69 -9.38 4.94
C GLN A 136 -17.00 -8.57 3.69
N ILE A 137 -18.17 -7.93 3.67
CA ILE A 137 -18.62 -7.08 2.58
C ILE A 137 -18.28 -5.62 2.92
N HIS A 138 -17.59 -4.93 2.02
CA HIS A 138 -17.20 -3.51 2.12
C HIS A 138 -16.17 -3.24 3.22
N HIS A 139 -15.31 -4.22 3.50
CA HIS A 139 -14.15 -4.02 4.35
C HIS A 139 -13.27 -2.89 3.80
N TYR A 140 -12.65 -2.08 4.67
CA TYR A 140 -11.87 -0.90 4.26
C TYR A 140 -10.74 -1.26 3.28
N GLY A 141 -10.15 -2.44 3.42
CA GLY A 141 -9.11 -2.92 2.52
C GLY A 141 -9.57 -3.12 1.07
N SER A 142 -10.88 -3.33 0.83
CA SER A 142 -11.43 -3.29 -0.53
C SER A 142 -11.29 -1.90 -1.16
N GLY A 143 -11.44 -0.84 -0.37
CA GLY A 143 -11.25 0.54 -0.83
C GLY A 143 -9.81 0.82 -1.26
N LEU A 144 -8.83 0.23 -0.58
CA LEU A 144 -7.41 0.34 -0.93
C LEU A 144 -7.06 -0.36 -2.26
N ASN A 145 -7.93 -1.26 -2.72
CA ASN A 145 -7.75 -1.97 -3.99
C ASN A 145 -8.40 -1.26 -5.19
N ALA A 146 -9.10 -0.14 -4.96
CA ALA A 146 -9.64 0.71 -6.02
C ALA A 146 -8.55 1.60 -6.63
N LEU A 147 -7.55 0.98 -7.25
CA LEU A 147 -6.40 1.65 -7.84
C LEU A 147 -6.72 2.22 -9.25
N PRO A 148 -6.21 3.41 -9.62
CA PRO A 148 -6.45 4.04 -10.94
C PRO A 148 -5.79 3.34 -12.12
#